data_AF-A0A8T4WQV3-F1
#
_entry.id   AF-A0A8T4WQV3-F1
#
_cell.length_a   1.000
_cell.length_b   1.000
_cell.length_c   1.000
_cell.angle_alpha   90.00
_cell.angle_beta   90.00
_cell.angle_gamma   90.00
#
_symmetry.space_group_name_H-M   'P 1'
#
loop_
_entity.id
_entity.type
_entity.pdbx_description
1 polymer ?
#
loop_
_entity_poly.entity_id
_entity_poly.type
_entity_poly.pdbx_seq_one_letter_code
_entity_poly.pdbx_strand_id
1 'polypeptide(L)' 'MNQIRDILNELKWRKKFVFQDTEIYYIHRGAPKNTKIITGSEVISVDKTFIKTVDAMIPHHRIFKILYHDKTLFDRKKDT' A
#
# COMPACT_ATOMS: atom_id res chain seq x y z
N MET A 1 -6.66 0.95 15.44
CA MET A 1 -5.33 0.50 14.98
C MET A 1 -5.28 0.68 13.47
N ASN A 2 -4.20 1.20 12.89
CA ASN A 2 -4.12 1.44 11.45
C ASN A 2 -3.27 0.34 10.81
N GLN A 3 -3.89 -0.84 10.59
CA GLN A 3 -3.21 -2.04 10.11
C GLN A 3 -2.35 -1.79 8.85
N ILE A 4 -2.85 -0.95 7.93
CA ILE A 4 -2.10 -0.55 6.73
C ILE A 4 -0.79 0.14 7.09
N ARG A 5 -0.84 1.11 8.01
CA ARG A 5 0.35 1.85 8.45
C ARG A 5 1.35 0.90 9.11
N ASP A 6 0.86 -0.01 9.93
CA ASP A 6 1.70 -0.94 10.69
C ASP A 6 2.44 -1.89 9.73
N ILE A 7 1.73 -2.46 8.74
CA ILE A 7 2.32 -3.31 7.69
C ILE A 7 3.36 -2.54 6.86
N LEU A 8 3.03 -1.33 6.39
CA LEU A 8 3.94 -0.53 5.58
C LEU A 8 5.19 -0.11 6.37
N ASN A 9 5.07 0.22 7.65
CA ASN A 9 6.21 0.51 8.50
C ASN A 9 7.06 -0.74 8.77
N GLU A 10 6.44 -1.91 8.96
CA GLU A 10 7.20 -3.15 9.11
C GLU A 10 8.04 -3.41 7.85
N LEU A 11 7.45 -3.28 6.66
CA LEU A 11 8.15 -3.43 5.39
C LEU A 11 9.25 -2.38 5.17
N LYS A 12 9.02 -1.13 5.59
CA LYS A 12 9.97 -0.03 5.39
C LYS A 12 11.18 -0.07 6.32
N TRP A 13 11.00 -0.46 7.59
CA TRP A 13 12.03 -0.30 8.62
C TRP A 13 12.77 -1.59 8.97
N ARG A 14 12.19 -2.77 8.70
CA ARG A 14 12.88 -4.04 8.97
C ARG A 14 13.88 -4.33 7.85
N LYS A 15 15.16 -4.45 8.20
CA LYS A 15 16.27 -4.77 7.26
C LYS A 15 16.08 -6.03 6.41
N LYS A 16 15.19 -6.95 6.81
CA LYS A 16 14.89 -8.20 6.10
C LYS A 16 14.00 -8.01 4.87
N PHE A 17 13.41 -6.82 4.70
CA PHE A 17 12.51 -6.52 3.59
C PHE A 17 13.13 -5.48 2.67
N VAL A 18 12.92 -5.66 1.37
CA VAL A 18 13.23 -4.67 0.34
C VAL A 18 11.92 -3.94 0.04
N PHE A 19 11.70 -2.79 0.67
CA PHE A 19 10.43 -2.07 0.58
C PHE A 19 9.98 -1.79 -0.87
N GLN A 20 10.94 -1.58 -1.78
CA GLN A 20 10.71 -1.34 -3.21
C GLN A 20 9.94 -2.47 -3.91
N ASP A 21 10.09 -3.71 -3.44
CA ASP A 21 9.41 -4.90 -3.98
C ASP A 21 7.97 -5.05 -3.45
N THR A 22 7.48 -4.07 -2.67
CA THR A 22 6.12 -4.04 -2.17
C THR A 22 5.18 -3.46 -3.22
N GLU A 23 4.09 -4.15 -3.51
CA GLU A 23 3.00 -3.61 -4.34
C GLU A 23 1.82 -3.17 -3.46
N ILE A 24 1.32 -1.97 -3.68
CA ILE A 24 0.23 -1.36 -2.92
C ILE A 24 -0.93 -1.07 -3.87
N TYR A 25 -2.03 -1.78 -3.66
CA TYR A 25 -3.24 -1.67 -4.47
C TYR A 25 -4.25 -0.77 -3.75
N TYR A 26 -4.78 0.23 -4.47
CA TYR A 26 -5.73 1.16 -3.90
C TYR A 26 -6.84 1.55 -4.86
N ILE A 27 -7.97 1.96 -4.29
CA ILE A 27 -9.14 2.43 -5.04
C ILE A 27 -8.86 3.83 -5.59
N HIS A 28 -8.99 3.98 -6.91
CA HIS A 28 -8.88 5.25 -7.62
C HIS A 28 -10.08 5.45 -8.54
N ARG A 29 -10.90 6.48 -8.25
CA ARG A 29 -12.10 6.80 -9.05
C ARG A 29 -11.67 7.23 -10.46
N GLY A 30 -12.25 6.61 -11.48
CA GLY A 30 -11.95 6.92 -12.90
C GLY A 30 -10.80 6.12 -13.52
N ALA A 31 -10.13 5.23 -12.77
CA ALA A 31 -9.21 4.25 -13.35
C ALA A 31 -9.95 3.02 -13.88
N PRO A 32 -9.39 2.28 -14.86
CA PRO A 32 -9.88 0.95 -15.22
C PRO A 32 -10.03 0.08 -13.97
N LYS A 33 -11.21 -0.57 -13.81
CA LYS A 33 -11.56 -1.37 -12.61
C LYS A 33 -11.50 -0.60 -11.28
N ASN A 34 -11.52 0.74 -11.30
CA ASN A 34 -11.38 1.62 -10.14
C ASN A 34 -10.15 1.34 -9.27
N THR A 35 -9.09 0.77 -9.85
CA THR A 35 -7.91 0.30 -9.12
C THR A 35 -6.64 0.87 -9.74
N LYS A 36 -5.71 1.28 -8.89
CA LYS A 36 -4.32 1.56 -9.25
C LYS A 36 -3.37 0.78 -8.34
N ILE A 37 -2.17 0.58 -8.85
CA ILE A 37 -1.08 -0.11 -8.17
C ILE A 37 0.10 0.86 -8.17
N ILE A 38 0.76 0.98 -7.03
CA ILE A 38 2.08 1.60 -6.92
C ILE A 38 3.04 0.63 -6.26
N THR A 39 4.32 0.81 -6.53
CA THR A 39 5.41 0.09 -5.86
C THR A 39 5.94 0.87 -4.65
N GLY A 40 6.67 0.20 -3.76
CA GLY A 40 7.33 0.87 -2.64
C GLY A 40 8.36 1.92 -3.07
N SER A 41 8.89 1.79 -4.30
CA SER A 41 9.78 2.79 -4.92
C SER A 41 9.10 4.14 -5.16
N GLU A 42 7.78 4.15 -5.34
CA GLU A 42 7.00 5.38 -5.57
C GLU A 42 6.60 6.08 -4.26
N VAL A 43 6.80 5.43 -3.10
CA VAL A 43 6.39 5.95 -1.80
C VAL A 43 7.50 6.79 -1.18
N ILE A 44 7.23 8.08 -1.02
CA ILE A 44 8.11 9.04 -0.36
C ILE A 44 7.99 8.92 1.16
N SER A 45 6.77 8.96 1.69
CA SER A 45 6.48 8.88 3.13
C SER A 45 5.26 8.02 3.43
N VAL A 46 5.29 7.38 4.61
CA VAL A 46 4.17 6.66 5.21
C VAL A 46 3.72 7.46 6.42
N ASP A 47 2.67 8.25 6.27
CA ASP A 47 2.15 9.14 7.30
C ASP A 47 1.07 8.45 8.14
N LYS A 48 0.45 9.20 9.06
CA LYS A 48 -0.52 8.63 10.02
C LYS A 48 -1.76 8.03 9.35
N THR A 49 -2.22 8.63 8.24
CA THR A 49 -3.51 8.31 7.61
C THR A 49 -3.42 8.12 6.09
N PHE A 50 -2.27 8.40 5.48
CA PHE A 50 -2.04 8.31 4.04
C PHE A 50 -0.57 7.99 3.76
N ILE A 51 -0.30 7.52 2.54
CA ILE A 51 1.04 7.49 1.96
C ILE A 51 1.18 8.63 0.95
N LYS A 52 2.38 9.19 0.83
CA LYS A 52 2.70 10.23 -0.14
C LYS A 52 3.57 9.63 -1.24
N THR A 53 3.18 9.86 -2.49
CA THR A 53 4.00 9.60 -3.67
C THR A 53 4.41 10.94 -4.30
N VAL A 54 5.16 10.88 -5.40
CA VAL A 54 5.50 12.09 -6.18
C VAL A 54 4.24 12.80 -6.68
N ASP A 55 3.27 12.03 -7.17
CA ASP A 55 2.10 12.58 -7.88
C ASP A 55 0.83 12.67 -7.03
N ALA A 56 0.77 11.98 -5.88
CA ALA A 56 -0.48 11.85 -5.14
C ALA A 56 -0.30 11.60 -3.63
N MET A 57 -1.37 11.88 -2.89
CA MET A 57 -1.57 11.39 -1.53
C MET A 57 -2.64 10.30 -1.55
N ILE A 58 -2.30 9.11 -1.05
CA ILE A 58 -3.18 7.94 -1.08
C ILE A 58 -3.60 7.61 0.35
N PRO A 59 -4.87 7.86 0.73
CA PRO A 59 -5.36 7.52 2.06
C PRO A 59 -5.32 6.02 2.33
N HIS A 60 -4.96 5.62 3.55
CA HIS A 60 -4.86 4.20 3.93
C HIS A 60 -6.17 3.44 3.76
N HIS A 61 -7.31 4.09 4.01
CA HIS A 61 -8.63 3.48 3.84
C HIS A 61 -8.98 3.15 2.38
N ARG A 62 -8.21 3.66 1.40
CA ARG A 62 -8.34 3.29 -0.01
C ARG A 62 -7.46 2.12 -0.40
N ILE A 63 -6.44 1.81 0.39
CA ILE A 63 -5.58 0.65 0.19
C ILE A 63 -6.38 -0.59 0.57
N PHE A 64 -6.50 -1.51 -0.37
CA PHE A 64 -7.26 -2.73 -0.18
C PHE A 64 -6.42 -3.99 -0.36
N LYS A 65 -5.18 -3.90 -0.88
CA LYS A 65 -4.28 -5.05 -0.96
C LYS A 65 -2.82 -4.60 -0.92
N ILE A 66 -1.98 -5.36 -0.22
CA ILE A 66 -0.52 -5.17 -0.15
C ILE A 66 0.14 -6.52 -0.43
N LEU A 67 1.02 -6.57 -1.41
CA LEU A 67 1.83 -7.74 -1.76
C LEU A 67 3.31 -7.48 -1.53
N TYR A 68 4.05 -8.54 -1.20
CA TYR A 68 5.51 -8.55 -1.15
C TYR A 68 6.01 -9.89 -1.69
N HIS A 69 6.75 -9.89 -2.80
CA HIS A 69 7.15 -11.11 -3.55
C HIS A 69 6.00 -12.13 -3.69
N ASP A 70 4.90 -11.71 -4.34
CA ASP A 70 3.69 -12.51 -4.57
C ASP A 70 2.93 -12.96 -3.30
N LYS A 71 3.45 -12.69 -2.10
CA LYS A 71 2.79 -12.98 -0.84
C LYS A 71 1.86 -11.84 -0.46
N THR A 72 0.58 -12.18 -0.27
CA THR A 72 -0.42 -11.25 0.28
C THR A 72 -0.16 -10.99 1.76
N LEU A 73 0.20 -9.75 2.09
CA LEU A 73 0.37 -9.28 3.46
C LEU A 73 -0.89 -8.62 4.00
N PHE A 74 -1.67 -8.04 3.09
CA PHE A 74 -2.98 -7.47 3.38
C PHE A 74 -3.87 -7.68 2.18
N ASP A 75 -5.11 -8.12 2.40
CA ASP A 75 -6.17 -8.07 1.41
C ASP A 75 -7.47 -7.78 2.14
N ARG A 76 -8.17 -6.74 1.70
CA ARG A 76 -9.48 -6.33 2.20
C ARG A 76 -10.60 -6.98 1.39
N LYS A 77 -10.31 -8.03 0.61
CA LYS A 77 -11.31 -8.79 -0.13
C LYS A 77 -12.46 -9.15 0.79
N LYS A 78 -13.62 -8.69 0.30
CA LYS A 78 -14.96 -8.73 0.87
C LYS A 78 -15.22 -10.08 1.52
N ASP A 79 -15.75 -10.04 2.74
CA ASP A 79 -16.61 -11.10 3.27
C ASP A 79 -17.42 -11.66 2.11
N THR A 80 -17.12 -12.91 1.76
CA THR A 80 -17.92 -13.69 0.81
C THR A 80 -19.12 -14.23 1.56
#